data_AF-A0A150F9R6-F1
#
_entry.id   AF-A0A150F9R6-F1
#
_cell.length_a   1.000
_cell.length_b   1.000
_cell.length_c   1.000
_cell.angle_alpha   90.00
_cell.angle_beta   90.00
_cell.angle_gamma   90.00
#
_symmetry.space_group_name_H-M   'P 1'
#
loop_
_entity.id
_entity.type
_entity.pdbx_description
1 polymer ?
#
loop_
_entity_poly.entity_id
_entity_poly.type
_entity_poly.pdbx_seq_one_letter_code
_entity_poly.pdbx_strand_id
1 'polypeptide(L)'
;MFKSKIKKIAGAVAFAGVLLVSGSPAVSAAVHPGDLTPIRDKYKDGYQFQWNGDGTVTVFFRDGEGRSYYDTYTCVSIIDGTCYVYK
;
A
#
# COMPACT_ATOMS: atom_id res chain seq x y z
N MET A 1 -34.22 1.29 44.32
CA MET A 1 -32.79 0.89 44.40
C MET A 1 -32.32 0.48 43.01
N PHE A 2 -31.67 1.38 42.26
CA PHE A 2 -31.08 1.03 40.97
C PHE A 2 -29.61 0.66 41.17
N LYS A 3 -29.30 -0.63 41.01
CA LYS A 3 -27.95 -1.16 41.10
C LYS A 3 -27.71 -2.01 39.86
N SER A 4 -27.06 -1.44 38.86
CA SER A 4 -26.31 -2.20 37.85
C SER A 4 -25.11 -1.39 37.41
N LYS A 5 -23.96 -1.74 38.00
CA LYS A 5 -22.64 -1.37 37.50
C LYS A 5 -22.32 -2.30 36.33
N ILE A 6 -22.39 -1.81 35.10
CA ILE A 6 -21.88 -2.53 33.94
C ILE A 6 -20.46 -2.03 33.68
N LYS A 7 -19.49 -2.78 34.22
CA LYS A 7 -18.07 -2.69 33.90
C LYS A 7 -17.66 -4.08 33.40
N LYS A 8 -17.19 -4.17 32.15
CA LYS A 8 -16.50 -5.29 31.46
C LYS A 8 -16.44 -4.89 29.98
N ILE A 9 -15.50 -4.07 29.52
CA ILE A 9 -14.15 -4.44 29.05
C ILE A 9 -13.90 -5.95 29.00
N ALA A 10 -13.90 -6.52 27.80
CA ALA A 10 -13.03 -7.59 27.31
C ALA A 10 -13.69 -8.27 26.11
N GLY A 11 -12.96 -8.42 25.01
CA GLY A 11 -13.35 -9.30 23.92
C GLY A 11 -12.77 -8.88 22.59
N ALA A 12 -11.57 -9.37 22.30
CA ALA A 12 -10.84 -9.25 21.05
C ALA A 12 -11.76 -9.29 19.81
N VAL A 13 -11.81 -8.18 19.06
CA VAL A 13 -12.30 -8.21 17.69
C VAL A 13 -11.17 -8.77 16.84
N ALA A 14 -11.11 -10.10 16.76
CA ALA A 14 -10.35 -10.77 15.72
C ALA A 14 -11.00 -10.40 14.38
N PHE A 15 -10.48 -9.36 13.72
CA PHE A 15 -10.73 -9.10 12.31
C PHE A 15 -10.03 -10.21 11.52
N ALA A 16 -10.68 -11.38 11.46
CA ALA A 16 -10.44 -12.32 10.39
C ALA A 16 -10.83 -11.61 9.09
N GLY A 17 -9.82 -11.13 8.36
CA GLY A 17 -9.97 -10.52 7.05
C GLY A 17 -10.52 -11.54 6.07
N VAL A 18 -11.84 -11.63 6.01
CA VAL A 18 -12.60 -12.24 4.92
C VAL A 18 -12.36 -11.38 3.68
N LEU A 19 -11.33 -11.74 2.91
CA LEU A 19 -11.10 -11.26 1.56
C LEU A 19 -12.13 -11.95 0.64
N LEU A 20 -13.34 -11.38 0.52
CA LEU A 20 -14.31 -11.79 -0.48
C LEU A 20 -14.26 -10.85 -1.69
N VAL A 21 -13.60 -11.38 -2.74
CA VAL A 21 -14.06 -11.45 -4.14
C VAL A 21 -14.57 -10.17 -4.80
N SER A 22 -13.82 -9.69 -5.81
CA SER A 22 -14.34 -9.56 -7.18
C SER A 22 -13.23 -9.24 -8.20
N GLY A 23 -12.99 -10.20 -9.10
CA GLY A 23 -12.62 -9.93 -10.50
C GLY A 23 -11.20 -9.48 -10.83
N SER A 24 -10.26 -10.43 -10.98
CA SER A 24 -9.33 -10.59 -12.12
C SER A 24 -8.29 -11.66 -11.77
N PRO A 25 -8.03 -12.68 -12.61
CA PRO A 25 -6.86 -13.53 -12.43
C PRO A 25 -5.64 -12.73 -12.89
N ALA A 26 -5.21 -11.76 -12.09
CA ALA A 26 -3.86 -11.24 -12.21
C ALA A 26 -2.96 -12.39 -11.75
N VAL A 27 -2.47 -13.14 -12.75
CA VAL A 27 -1.36 -14.08 -12.72
C VAL A 27 -0.69 -14.08 -11.36
N SER A 28 -1.10 -15.03 -10.50
CA SER A 28 -0.32 -15.40 -9.33
C SER A 28 0.93 -16.12 -9.81
N ALA A 29 1.82 -15.41 -10.50
CA ALA A 29 3.24 -15.65 -10.30
C ALA A 29 3.41 -15.46 -8.81
N ALA A 30 3.81 -16.51 -8.10
CA ALA A 30 4.00 -16.48 -6.66
C ALA A 30 4.93 -15.31 -6.33
N VAL A 31 4.36 -14.16 -5.99
CA VAL A 31 5.13 -12.99 -5.63
C VAL A 31 5.67 -13.32 -4.25
N HIS A 32 6.93 -13.74 -4.19
CA HIS A 32 7.53 -13.98 -2.89
C HIS A 32 7.52 -12.64 -2.15
N PRO A 33 7.11 -12.63 -0.87
CA PRO A 33 7.08 -11.39 -0.08
C PRO A 33 8.47 -10.72 0.04
N GLY A 34 9.55 -11.43 -0.31
CA GLY A 34 10.90 -10.88 -0.41
C GLY A 34 11.20 -10.06 -1.67
N ASP A 35 10.40 -10.18 -2.73
CA ASP A 35 10.70 -9.57 -4.05
C ASP A 35 10.05 -8.20 -4.24
N LEU A 36 9.08 -7.85 -3.40
CA LEU A 36 8.40 -6.56 -3.42
C LEU A 36 9.01 -5.59 -2.42
N THR A 37 8.98 -4.32 -2.79
CA THR A 37 9.31 -3.21 -1.91
C THR A 37 8.27 -2.10 -2.11
N PRO A 38 7.88 -1.38 -1.05
CA PRO A 38 7.10 -0.17 -1.20
C PRO A 38 7.79 0.80 -2.15
N ILE A 39 7.03 1.45 -3.03
CA ILE A 39 7.61 2.39 -4.01
C ILE A 39 8.40 3.52 -3.35
N ARG A 40 7.96 3.95 -2.14
CA ARG A 40 8.64 4.96 -1.33
C ARG A 40 9.98 4.48 -0.79
N ASP A 41 10.13 3.17 -0.55
CA ASP A 41 11.39 2.59 -0.07
C ASP A 41 12.37 2.34 -1.21
N LYS A 42 11.88 2.07 -2.43
CA LYS A 42 12.70 1.93 -3.64
C LYS A 42 13.27 3.27 -4.10
N TYR A 43 12.42 4.29 -4.19
CA TYR A 43 12.76 5.62 -4.70
C TYR A 43 12.86 6.64 -3.55
N LYS A 44 13.87 6.49 -2.70
CA LYS A 44 14.05 7.34 -1.51
C LYS A 44 14.41 8.80 -1.83
N ASP A 45 14.90 9.02 -3.02
CA ASP A 45 15.23 10.30 -3.64
C ASP A 45 14.01 11.00 -4.27
N GLY A 46 12.88 10.29 -4.42
CA GLY A 46 11.61 10.86 -4.83
C GLY A 46 11.07 11.80 -3.75
N TYR A 47 10.83 13.07 -4.10
CA TYR A 47 10.31 14.07 -3.17
C TYR A 47 8.78 14.13 -3.12
N GLN A 48 8.10 13.59 -4.14
CA GLN A 48 6.66 13.56 -4.22
C GLN A 48 6.19 12.28 -4.91
N PHE A 49 5.10 11.71 -4.40
CA PHE A 49 4.46 10.50 -4.91
C PHE A 49 2.99 10.83 -5.16
N GLN A 50 2.55 10.75 -6.42
CA GLN A 50 1.18 11.05 -6.81
C GLN A 50 0.48 9.77 -7.28
N TRP A 51 -0.65 9.46 -6.63
CA TRP A 51 -1.51 8.35 -7.01
C TRP A 51 -2.38 8.73 -8.20
N ASN A 52 -2.34 7.95 -9.28
CA ASN A 52 -3.09 8.26 -10.50
C ASN A 52 -4.45 7.54 -10.60
N GLY A 53 -4.78 6.65 -9.66
CA GLY A 53 -6.08 5.94 -9.64
C GLY A 53 -6.05 4.54 -10.27
N ASP A 54 -5.24 4.31 -11.30
CA ASP A 54 -5.21 3.05 -12.05
C ASP A 54 -4.10 2.08 -11.61
N GLY A 55 -3.79 2.07 -10.32
CA GLY A 55 -2.66 1.30 -9.79
C GLY A 55 -1.30 1.77 -10.31
N THR A 56 -1.22 3.04 -10.70
CA THR A 56 0.04 3.69 -11.07
C THR A 56 0.36 4.84 -10.13
N VAL A 57 1.65 5.04 -9.89
CA VAL A 57 2.19 6.12 -9.08
C VAL A 57 3.21 6.88 -9.89
N THR A 58 3.02 8.19 -9.97
CA THR A 58 4.04 9.10 -10.50
C THR A 58 4.96 9.52 -9.37
N VAL A 59 6.25 9.25 -9.52
CA VAL A 59 7.29 9.67 -8.58
C VAL A 59 8.02 10.85 -9.18
N PHE A 60 8.14 11.93 -8.42
CA PHE A 60 8.86 13.13 -8.83
C PHE A 60 10.21 13.20 -8.15
N PHE A 61 11.22 13.50 -8.95
CA PHE A 61 12.63 13.55 -8.56
C PHE A 61 13.22 14.90 -8.90
N ARG A 62 14.36 15.23 -8.29
CA ARG A 62 15.20 16.36 -8.70
C ARG A 62 16.54 15.85 -9.18
N ASP A 63 17.02 16.41 -10.28
CA ASP A 63 18.38 16.18 -10.73
C ASP A 63 19.39 16.99 -9.88
N GLY A 64 20.68 16.80 -10.14
CA GLY A 64 21.74 17.53 -9.45
C GLY A 64 21.75 19.04 -9.70
N GLU A 65 21.02 19.52 -10.71
CA GLU A 65 20.86 20.95 -11.05
C GLU A 65 19.56 21.54 -10.45
N GLY A 66 18.77 20.72 -9.74
CA GLY A 66 17.52 21.11 -9.10
C GLY A 66 16.31 21.12 -10.04
N ARG A 67 16.44 20.61 -11.28
CA ARG A 67 15.32 20.47 -12.21
C ARG A 67 14.46 19.27 -11.83
N SER A 68 13.15 19.49 -11.85
CA SER A 68 12.18 18.42 -11.60
C SER A 68 12.02 17.53 -12.83
N TYR A 69 12.04 16.22 -12.61
CA TYR A 69 11.61 15.21 -13.56
C TYR A 69 10.69 14.21 -12.86
N TYR A 70 9.99 13.38 -13.64
CA TYR A 70 9.05 12.41 -13.09
C TYR A 70 9.09 11.11 -13.88
N ASP A 71 8.80 10.02 -13.19
CA ASP A 71 8.58 8.71 -13.78
C ASP A 71 7.30 8.09 -13.22
N THR A 72 6.55 7.42 -14.10
CA THR A 72 5.31 6.73 -13.73
C THR A 72 5.58 5.24 -13.62
N TYR A 73 5.26 4.68 -12.46
CA TYR A 73 5.45 3.27 -12.17
C TYR A 73 4.10 2.58 -12.01
N THR A 74 4.00 1.37 -12.54
CA THR A 74 2.84 0.49 -12.33
C THR A 74 3.08 -0.34 -11.08
N CYS A 75 2.12 -0.32 -10.15
CA CYS A 75 2.16 -1.12 -8.94
C CYS A 75 1.94 -2.59 -9.31
N VAL A 76 2.83 -3.45 -8.83
CA VAL A 76 2.69 -4.90 -8.94
C VAL A 76 1.57 -5.38 -8.00
N SER A 77 1.51 -4.78 -6.81
CA SER A 77 0.47 -5.02 -5.84
C SER A 77 0.17 -3.74 -5.07
N ILE A 78 -1.06 -3.62 -4.57
CA ILE A 78 -1.51 -2.49 -3.75
C ILE A 78 -2.04 -3.08 -2.46
N ILE A 79 -1.32 -2.85 -1.37
CA ILE A 79 -1.68 -3.39 -0.04
C ILE A 79 -1.87 -2.20 0.88
N ASP A 80 -3.08 -2.03 1.42
CA ASP A 80 -3.45 -0.93 2.32
C ASP A 80 -3.09 0.46 1.75
N GLY A 81 -3.48 0.70 0.49
CA GLY A 81 -3.18 1.97 -0.21
C GLY A 81 -1.70 2.19 -0.54
N THR A 82 -0.82 1.24 -0.26
CA THR A 82 0.62 1.33 -0.56
C THR A 82 0.93 0.59 -1.86
N CYS A 83 1.59 1.29 -2.79
CA CYS A 83 2.13 0.71 -4.02
C CYS A 83 3.36 -0.14 -3.73
N TYR A 84 3.34 -1.40 -4.15
CA TYR A 84 4.49 -2.29 -4.14
C TYR A 84 5.00 -2.50 -5.56
N VAL A 85 6.31 -2.40 -5.71
CA VAL A 85 7.05 -2.61 -6.96
C VAL A 85 8.12 -3.68 -6.71
N TYR A 86 8.63 -4.31 -7.76
CA TYR A 86 9.78 -5.20 -7.63
C TYR A 86 10.99 -4.41 -7.10
N LYS A 87 11.82 -5.04 -6.26
CA LYS A 87 13.07 -4.45 -5.76
C LYS A 87 13.99 -3.99 -6.87
#